data_AF-V9DJJ0-F1
#
_entry.id   AF-V9DJJ0-F1
#
_cell.length_a   1.000
_cell.length_b   1.000
_cell.length_c   1.000
_cell.angle_alpha   90.00
_cell.angle_beta   90.00
_cell.angle_gamma   90.00
#
_symmetry.space_group_name_H-M   'P 1'
#
loop_
_entity.id
_entity.type
_entity.pdbx_description
1 polymer ?
#
loop_
_entity_poly.entity_id
_entity_poly.type
_entity_poly.pdbx_seq_one_letter_code
_entity_poly.pdbx_strand_id
1 'polypeptide(L)'
;MAFTHAWIGQDVSQKKAKTVVFYNGIPSDALKQRSEPGGDLFAIQETNGGTVVFGGGFPIYDAEGFFIGAVGVSGGTVDQDIDVAKAAVEGSGVGTTG
;
A
#
# COMPACT_ATOMS: atom_id res chain seq x y z
N MET A 1 -9.45 -8.53 3.80
CA MET A 1 -10.71 -8.87 4.51
C MET A 1 -11.50 -7.60 4.73
N ALA A 2 -12.79 -7.57 4.37
CA ALA A 2 -13.65 -6.38 4.47
C ALA A 2 -14.63 -6.54 5.64
N PHE A 3 -14.53 -5.70 6.68
CA PHE A 3 -15.51 -5.66 7.78
C PHE A 3 -16.51 -4.52 7.57
N THR A 4 -17.71 -4.69 8.11
CA THR A 4 -19.01 -4.22 7.62
C THR A 4 -19.30 -2.71 7.77
N HIS A 5 -18.51 -1.82 7.15
CA HIS A 5 -18.89 -0.44 6.73
C HIS A 5 -18.05 0.00 5.50
N ALA A 6 -17.48 -0.97 4.78
CA ALA A 6 -16.27 -0.79 3.98
C ALA A 6 -16.40 -0.06 2.62
N TRP A 7 -17.53 0.55 2.29
CA TRP A 7 -17.76 1.14 0.96
C TRP A 7 -16.72 2.20 0.58
N ILE A 8 -16.21 2.96 1.54
CA ILE A 8 -15.15 3.97 1.34
C ILE A 8 -13.75 3.34 1.47
N GLY A 9 -13.57 2.43 2.42
CA GLY A 9 -12.28 1.78 2.69
C GLY A 9 -11.85 0.76 1.63
N GLN A 10 -12.78 0.13 0.90
CA GLN A 10 -12.45 -0.86 -0.13
C GLN A 10 -11.67 -0.25 -1.30
N ASP A 11 -12.12 0.90 -1.82
CA ASP A 11 -11.43 1.60 -2.91
C ASP A 11 -10.04 2.05 -2.47
N VAL A 12 -9.93 2.61 -1.26
CA VAL A 12 -8.64 3.03 -0.69
C VAL A 12 -7.70 1.84 -0.49
N SER A 13 -8.19 0.71 0.05
CA SER A 13 -7.39 -0.51 0.25
C SER A 13 -6.85 -1.03 -1.08
N GLN A 14 -7.69 -1.09 -2.12
CA GLN A 14 -7.28 -1.54 -3.44
C GLN A 14 -6.28 -0.59 -4.09
N LYS A 15 -6.49 0.73 -3.96
CA LYS A 15 -5.55 1.75 -4.47
C LYS A 15 -4.21 1.73 -3.76
N LYS A 16 -4.16 1.46 -2.46
CA LYS A 16 -2.90 1.26 -1.72
C LYS A 16 -2.12 0.06 -2.29
N ALA A 17 -2.76 -1.10 -2.46
CA ALA A 17 -2.12 -2.27 -3.06
C ALA A 17 -1.67 -1.99 -4.51
N LYS A 18 -2.53 -1.35 -5.31
CA LYS A 18 -2.23 -0.98 -6.70
C LYS A 18 -1.03 -0.03 -6.80
N THR A 19 -0.91 0.91 -5.88
CA THR A 19 0.23 1.83 -5.79
C THR A 19 1.52 1.02 -5.65
N VAL A 20 1.60 0.11 -4.68
CA VAL A 20 2.80 -0.72 -4.47
C VAL A 20 3.15 -1.54 -5.72
N VAL A 21 2.16 -2.14 -6.39
CA VAL A 21 2.39 -2.89 -7.64
C VAL A 21 2.90 -1.99 -8.76
N PHE A 22 2.32 -0.81 -8.94
CA PHE A 22 2.69 0.12 -10.01
C PHE A 22 4.05 0.75 -9.83
N TYR A 23 4.50 0.92 -8.59
CA TYR A 23 5.83 1.43 -8.27
C TYR A 23 6.81 0.31 -7.91
N ASN A 24 6.59 -0.90 -8.43
CA ASN A 24 7.52 -2.03 -8.35
C ASN A 24 7.94 -2.40 -6.92
N GLY A 25 6.96 -2.52 -6.03
CA GLY A 25 7.16 -2.95 -4.64
C GLY A 25 7.44 -1.82 -3.65
N ILE A 26 7.37 -0.55 -4.07
CA ILE A 26 7.55 0.58 -3.15
C ILE A 26 6.33 0.70 -2.20
N PRO A 27 6.52 0.70 -0.87
CA PRO A 27 5.46 0.95 0.10
C PRO A 27 4.73 2.28 -0.16
N SER A 28 3.42 2.32 0.08
CA SER A 28 2.59 3.47 -0.31
C SER A 28 2.95 4.77 0.42
N ASP A 29 3.46 4.68 1.65
CA ASP A 29 3.94 5.81 2.47
C ASP A 29 5.27 6.41 1.99
N ALA A 30 6.12 5.62 1.32
CA ALA A 30 7.40 6.09 0.79
C ALA A 30 7.23 7.17 -0.30
N LEU A 31 6.05 7.24 -0.94
CA LEU A 31 5.71 8.26 -1.94
C LEU A 31 5.19 9.56 -1.32
N LYS A 32 4.82 9.56 -0.03
CA LYS A 32 4.18 10.71 0.63
C LYS A 32 5.01 11.99 0.51
N GLN A 33 6.25 11.95 0.98
CA GLN A 33 7.14 13.13 1.03
C GLN A 33 7.42 13.69 -0.38
N ARG A 34 7.52 12.82 -1.38
CA ARG A 34 7.78 13.21 -2.77
C ARG A 34 6.55 13.79 -3.46
N SER A 35 5.37 13.47 -2.97
CA SER A 35 4.07 13.89 -3.53
C SER A 35 3.55 15.23 -2.99
N GLU A 36 4.19 15.79 -1.96
CA GLU A 36 3.81 17.06 -1.35
C GLU A 36 4.18 18.26 -2.25
N PRO A 37 3.54 19.43 -2.07
CA PRO A 37 3.86 20.64 -2.83
C PRO A 37 5.35 20.98 -2.77
N GLY A 38 6.01 20.98 -3.93
CA GLY A 38 7.45 21.20 -4.05
C GLY A 38 8.32 19.93 -4.08
N GLY A 39 7.72 18.75 -3.99
CA GLY A 39 8.38 17.47 -4.21
C GLY A 39 8.44 17.06 -5.69
N ASP A 40 9.39 16.20 -6.04
CA ASP A 40 9.64 15.76 -7.42
C ASP A 40 8.47 14.99 -8.06
N LEU A 41 7.56 14.46 -7.23
CA LEU A 41 6.38 13.68 -7.65
C LEU A 41 5.08 14.39 -7.26
N PHE A 42 5.09 15.72 -7.22
CA PHE A 42 3.90 16.50 -6.92
C PHE A 42 2.71 16.09 -7.82
N ALA A 43 1.53 15.93 -7.23
CA ALA A 43 0.30 15.49 -7.88
C ALA A 43 0.32 14.05 -8.46
N ILE A 44 1.26 13.19 -8.04
CA ILE A 44 1.26 11.76 -8.42
C ILE A 44 -0.04 11.04 -8.02
N GLN A 45 -0.76 11.54 -7.02
CA GLN A 45 -2.06 11.03 -6.59
C GLN A 45 -3.11 11.03 -7.72
N GLU A 46 -2.99 11.95 -8.68
CA GLU A 46 -3.90 12.05 -9.84
C GLU A 46 -3.56 11.03 -10.94
N THR A 47 -2.38 10.42 -10.88
CA THR A 47 -1.96 9.40 -11.85
C THR A 47 -2.66 8.07 -11.58
N ASN A 48 -2.75 7.21 -12.60
CA ASN A 48 -3.24 5.83 -12.48
C ASN A 48 -4.70 5.67 -12.00
N GLY A 49 -5.50 6.74 -12.12
CA GLY A 49 -6.90 6.76 -11.70
C GLY A 49 -7.08 6.90 -10.19
N GLY A 50 -6.09 7.49 -9.50
CA GLY A 50 -6.08 7.65 -8.05
C GLY A 50 -5.00 6.79 -7.40
N THR A 51 -3.82 7.36 -7.21
CA THR A 51 -2.71 6.76 -6.48
C THR A 51 -2.78 7.18 -5.02
N VAL A 52 -2.70 6.20 -4.11
CA VAL A 52 -2.74 6.47 -2.66
C VAL A 52 -1.32 6.49 -2.11
N VAL A 53 -0.92 7.65 -1.60
CA VAL A 53 0.46 7.93 -1.13
C VAL A 53 0.60 7.94 0.39
N PHE A 54 -0.37 7.37 1.12
CA PHE A 54 -0.31 7.23 2.57
C PHE A 54 -0.27 5.76 2.98
N GLY A 55 0.22 5.49 4.19
CA GLY A 55 0.59 4.16 4.66
C GLY A 55 -0.56 3.14 4.69
N GLY A 56 -0.18 1.86 4.64
CA GLY A 56 -1.08 0.71 4.63
C GLY A 56 -1.03 -0.14 3.36
N GLY A 57 -0.17 0.20 2.39
CA GLY A 57 0.19 -0.65 1.26
C GLY A 57 1.59 -1.23 1.42
N PHE A 58 1.74 -2.55 1.36
CA PHE A 58 3.03 -3.25 1.48
C PHE A 58 3.26 -4.26 0.35
N PRO A 59 4.52 -4.40 -0.13
CA PRO A 59 4.87 -5.42 -1.09
C PRO A 59 4.87 -6.81 -0.47
N ILE A 60 4.66 -7.80 -1.31
CA ILE A 60 4.74 -9.22 -0.98
C ILE A 60 5.82 -9.84 -1.86
N TYR A 61 6.80 -10.45 -1.21
CA TYR A 61 7.86 -11.22 -1.85
C TYR A 61 7.73 -12.70 -1.50
N ASP A 62 7.93 -13.58 -2.48
CA ASP A 62 8.01 -15.01 -2.19
C ASP A 62 9.27 -15.37 -1.40
N ALA A 63 9.41 -16.65 -1.04
CA ALA A 63 10.56 -17.15 -0.30
C ALA A 63 11.88 -17.06 -1.10
N GLU A 64 11.80 -16.86 -2.41
CA GLU A 64 12.94 -16.72 -3.33
C GLU A 64 13.28 -15.24 -3.58
N GLY A 65 12.55 -14.30 -2.98
CA GLY A 65 12.74 -12.86 -3.11
C GLY A 65 12.08 -12.23 -4.33
N PHE A 66 11.22 -12.96 -5.07
CA PHE A 66 10.49 -12.39 -6.19
C PHE A 66 9.28 -11.59 -5.72
N PHE A 67 9.12 -10.40 -6.30
CA PHE A 67 7.94 -9.58 -6.08
C PHE A 67 6.72 -10.24 -6.73
N ILE A 68 5.80 -10.75 -5.91
CA ILE A 68 4.61 -11.48 -6.36
C ILE A 68 3.31 -10.70 -6.23
N GLY A 69 3.33 -9.54 -5.56
CA GLY A 69 2.17 -8.67 -5.43
C GLY A 69 2.24 -7.73 -4.25
N ALA A 70 1.08 -7.21 -3.83
CA ALA A 70 0.98 -6.29 -2.71
C ALA A 70 -0.30 -6.50 -1.90
N VAL A 71 -0.25 -6.15 -0.63
CA VAL A 71 -1.41 -6.04 0.25
C VAL A 71 -1.73 -4.58 0.52
N GLY A 72 -3.02 -4.25 0.60
CA GLY A 72 -3.50 -2.94 0.96
C GLY A 72 -4.58 -3.05 2.04
N VAL A 73 -4.42 -2.30 3.12
CA VAL A 73 -5.35 -2.25 4.24
C VAL A 73 -5.87 -0.83 4.42
N SER A 74 -7.18 -0.70 4.57
CA SER A 74 -7.82 0.54 4.97
C SER A 74 -9.08 0.28 5.78
N GLY A 75 -9.09 0.78 7.00
CA GLY A 75 -10.27 0.73 7.87
C GLY A 75 -10.15 1.46 9.20
N GLY A 76 -8.93 1.87 9.60
CA GLY A 76 -8.68 2.60 10.83
C GLY A 76 -7.79 3.83 10.63
N THR A 77 -6.95 4.10 11.61
CA THR A 77 -5.85 5.08 11.48
C THR A 77 -4.76 4.56 10.53
N VAL A 78 -3.92 5.45 10.01
CA VAL A 78 -2.82 5.05 9.10
C VAL A 78 -1.86 4.07 9.79
N ASP A 79 -1.57 4.27 11.07
CA ASP A 79 -0.71 3.37 11.85
C ASP A 79 -1.33 1.98 12.00
N GLN A 80 -2.64 1.92 12.30
CA GLN A 80 -3.37 0.64 12.33
C GLN A 80 -3.39 -0.05 10.98
N ASP A 81 -3.57 0.69 9.89
CA ASP A 81 -3.53 0.14 8.53
C ASP A 81 -2.14 -0.43 8.21
N ILE A 82 -1.06 0.23 8.65
CA ILE A 82 0.32 -0.25 8.49
C ILE A 82 0.55 -1.54 9.31
N ASP A 83 0.16 -1.55 10.58
CA ASP A 83 0.37 -2.69 11.47
C ASP A 83 -0.37 -3.93 10.96
N VAL A 84 -1.63 -3.76 10.53
CA VAL A 84 -2.42 -4.85 9.96
C VAL A 84 -1.86 -5.33 8.63
N ALA A 85 -1.39 -4.42 7.77
CA ALA A 85 -0.77 -4.79 6.50
C ALA A 85 0.52 -5.60 6.72
N LYS A 86 1.39 -5.17 7.64
CA LYS A 86 2.61 -5.91 8.01
C LYS A 86 2.28 -7.29 8.58
N ALA A 87 1.37 -7.35 9.54
CA ALA A 87 0.94 -8.62 10.14
C ALA A 87 0.34 -9.58 9.10
N ALA A 88 -0.35 -9.05 8.07
CA ALA A 88 -0.88 -9.86 6.98
C ALA A 88 0.23 -10.49 6.12
N VAL A 89 1.28 -9.74 5.80
CA VAL A 89 2.44 -10.27 5.04
C VAL A 89 3.22 -11.29 5.90
N GLU A 90 3.51 -10.96 7.15
CA GLU A 90 4.21 -11.86 8.07
C GLU A 90 3.44 -13.17 8.29
N GLY A 91 2.11 -13.09 8.47
CA GLY A 91 1.25 -14.24 8.67
C GLY A 91 1.06 -15.12 7.42
N SER A 92 1.39 -14.62 6.23
CA SER A 92 1.28 -15.38 4.97
C SER A 92 2.54 -16.17 4.61
N GLY A 93 3.59 -16.11 5.45
CA GLY A 93 4.85 -16.85 5.24
C GLY A 93 5.72 -16.28 4.11
N VAL A 94 5.47 -15.03 3.75
CA VAL A 94 6.11 -14.26 2.68
C VAL A 94 6.77 -13.02 3.27
N GLY A 95 7.79 -12.49 2.58
CA GLY A 95 8.58 -11.36 3.07
C GLY A 95 8.00 -10.00 2.65
N THR A 96 8.24 -8.96 3.45
CA THR A 96 8.06 -7.55 3.02
C THR A 96 9.31 -6.98 2.34
N THR A 97 10.38 -7.76 2.28
CA THR A 97 11.67 -7.44 1.70
C THR A 97 12.14 -8.61 0.83
N GLY A 98 12.52 -8.31 -0.41
CA GLY A 98 13.29 -9.23 -1.26
C GLY A 98 14.78 -9.22 -0.93
#